data_AF-A0A7V0I7W9-F1
#
_entry.id   AF-A0A7V0I7W9-F1
#
_cell.length_a   1.000
_cell.length_b   1.000
_cell.length_c   1.000
_cell.angle_alpha   90.00
_cell.angle_beta   90.00
_cell.angle_gamma   90.00
#
_symmetry.space_group_name_H-M   'P 1'
#
loop_
_entity.id
_entity.type
_entity.pdbx_description
1 polymer ?
#
loop_
_entity_poly.entity_id
_entity_poly.type
_entity_poly.pdbx_seq_one_letter_code
_entity_poly.pdbx_strand_id
1 'polypeptide(L)'
;MSKVKAPERFELVTPLRPKGDQPKAIAELTEGVLEGLRYQTLLGATGTGKTFTIAHVIQNVQKPTLVIAHNKTLTAQLYNELKELFPHNAVHYFVSYYDYYQPEAYIPETDTYIEKDASINEEIDRLRHAATSALLERRDVIIVASVSCIYGLGSPETYAGMSLVLEVGREYDLDEVLRQLVLMQY
;
A
#
# COMPACT_ATOMS: atom_id res chain seq x y z
N MET A 1 -10.28 21.25 -7.00
CA MET A 1 -9.89 20.79 -5.65
C MET A 1 -11.14 20.26 -4.95
N SER A 2 -11.44 18.98 -5.17
CA SER A 2 -12.62 18.31 -4.60
C SER A 2 -12.42 18.06 -3.11
N LYS A 3 -13.49 18.23 -2.34
CA LYS A 3 -13.52 18.09 -0.89
C LYS A 3 -13.11 16.66 -0.54
N VAL A 4 -11.93 16.51 0.08
CA VAL A 4 -11.59 15.30 0.82
C VAL A 4 -12.72 15.06 1.82
N LYS A 5 -13.48 13.99 1.60
CA LYS A 5 -14.47 13.45 2.55
C LYS A 5 -13.77 13.40 3.92
N ALA A 6 -14.46 13.79 5.00
CA ALA A 6 -13.87 13.86 6.34
C ALA A 6 -12.92 12.68 6.59
N PRO A 7 -11.72 12.87 7.16
CA PRO A 7 -10.70 11.84 7.20
C PRO A 7 -11.30 10.58 7.84
N GLU A 8 -11.46 9.54 7.03
CA GLU A 8 -11.78 8.22 7.54
C GLU A 8 -10.64 7.87 8.50
N ARG A 9 -11.00 7.54 9.74
CA ARG A 9 -10.05 7.22 10.81
C ARG A 9 -9.77 5.73 10.77
N PHE A 10 -8.55 5.33 11.10
CA PHE A 10 -8.27 3.92 11.34
C PHE A 10 -9.15 3.39 12.48
N GLU A 11 -9.85 2.30 12.23
CA GLU A 11 -10.73 1.61 13.16
C GLU A 11 -10.27 0.15 13.28
N LEU A 12 -9.62 -0.17 14.40
CA LEU A 12 -9.18 -1.51 14.72
C LEU A 12 -10.38 -2.31 15.25
N VAL A 13 -10.77 -3.35 14.53
CA VAL A 13 -11.87 -4.25 14.90
C VAL A 13 -11.29 -5.58 15.37
N THR A 14 -11.45 -5.89 16.66
CA THR A 14 -10.97 -7.15 17.22
C THR A 14 -11.65 -7.48 18.55
N PRO A 15 -11.94 -8.76 18.83
CA PRO A 15 -12.40 -9.19 20.16
C PRO A 15 -11.24 -9.32 21.17
N LEU A 16 -9.99 -9.27 20.70
CA LEU A 16 -8.80 -9.45 21.52
C LEU A 16 -8.45 -8.13 22.24
N ARG A 17 -7.77 -8.25 23.38
CA ARG A 17 -7.20 -7.09 24.09
C ARG A 17 -5.68 -7.28 24.20
N PRO A 18 -4.89 -6.19 24.14
CA PRO A 18 -3.45 -6.27 24.40
C PRO A 18 -3.14 -6.95 25.74
N LYS A 19 -2.21 -7.90 25.74
CA LYS A 19 -1.80 -8.68 26.92
C LYS A 19 -0.28 -8.74 27.06
N GLY A 20 0.20 -9.13 28.24
CA GLY A 20 1.64 -9.22 28.53
C GLY A 20 2.31 -7.86 28.35
N ASP A 21 3.40 -7.82 27.58
CA ASP A 21 4.17 -6.60 27.31
C ASP A 21 3.56 -5.70 26.22
N GLN A 22 2.51 -6.17 25.51
CA GLN A 22 1.91 -5.42 24.40
C GLN A 22 1.40 -4.03 24.81
N PRO A 23 0.67 -3.83 25.93
CA PRO A 23 0.17 -2.50 26.31
C PRO A 23 1.29 -1.47 26.46
N LYS A 24 2.41 -1.88 27.08
CA LYS A 24 3.58 -1.02 27.28
C LYS A 24 4.26 -0.70 25.94
N ALA A 25 4.51 -1.71 25.11
CA ALA A 25 5.11 -1.51 23.79
C ALA A 25 4.25 -0.61 22.88
N ILE A 26 2.93 -0.76 22.91
CA ILE A 26 1.99 0.10 22.18
C ILE A 26 2.12 1.55 22.65
N ALA A 27 2.13 1.78 23.98
CA ALA A 27 2.22 3.10 24.55
C ALA A 27 3.52 3.80 24.15
N GLU A 28 4.67 3.15 24.37
CA GLU A 28 6.00 3.71 24.07
C GLU A 28 6.18 4.02 22.58
N LEU A 29 5.77 3.11 21.69
CA LEU A 29 5.85 3.35 20.24
C LEU A 29 4.91 4.47 19.78
N THR A 30 3.71 4.52 20.35
CA THR A 30 2.73 5.57 20.04
C THR A 30 3.27 6.94 20.43
N GLU A 31 3.75 7.07 21.68
CA GLU A 31 4.34 8.30 22.20
C GLU A 31 5.51 8.75 21.33
N GLY A 32 6.46 7.84 21.03
CA GLY A 32 7.59 8.17 20.18
C GLY A 32 7.21 8.69 18.79
N VAL A 33 6.16 8.13 18.16
CA VAL A 33 5.69 8.64 16.85
C VAL A 33 5.04 10.02 16.98
N LEU A 34 4.33 10.29 18.07
CA LEU A 34 3.68 11.57 18.33
C LEU A 34 4.68 12.66 18.72
N GLU A 35 5.78 12.30 19.38
CA GLU A 35 6.91 13.18 19.69
C GLU A 35 7.82 13.45 18.49
N GLY A 36 7.63 12.73 17.39
CA GLY A 36 8.42 12.90 16.17
C GLY A 36 9.74 12.13 16.16
N LEU A 37 9.89 11.09 16.98
CA LEU A 37 11.02 10.18 16.90
C LEU A 37 11.03 9.48 15.52
N ARG A 38 12.08 9.78 14.75
CA ARG A 38 12.22 9.26 13.38
C ARG A 38 12.45 7.77 13.31
N TYR A 39 13.17 7.20 14.28
CA TYR A 39 13.55 5.79 14.30
C TYR A 39 13.19 5.17 15.64
N GLN A 40 12.49 4.05 15.59
CA GLN A 40 12.10 3.26 16.75
C GLN A 40 12.18 1.77 16.39
N THR A 41 12.46 0.93 17.38
CA THR A 41 12.62 -0.52 17.17
C THR A 41 11.76 -1.28 18.17
N LEU A 42 10.82 -2.08 17.67
CA LEU A 42 10.09 -3.05 18.47
C LEU A 42 10.89 -4.36 18.58
N LEU A 43 11.56 -4.58 19.70
CA LEU A 43 12.24 -5.84 19.99
C LEU A 43 11.24 -6.90 20.46
N GLY A 44 10.46 -7.46 19.52
CA GLY A 44 9.42 -8.44 19.80
C GLY A 44 9.83 -9.88 19.49
N ALA A 45 9.81 -10.77 20.49
CA ALA A 45 10.05 -12.19 20.29
C ALA A 45 9.02 -12.83 19.32
N THR A 46 9.35 -13.98 18.74
CA THR A 46 8.42 -14.73 17.87
C THR A 46 7.18 -15.15 18.66
N GLY A 47 5.99 -15.05 18.04
CA GLY A 47 4.72 -15.42 18.68
C GLY A 47 4.12 -14.38 19.64
N THR A 48 4.76 -13.22 19.84
CA THR A 48 4.25 -12.17 20.76
C THR A 48 3.15 -11.28 20.17
N GLY A 49 2.67 -11.57 18.96
CA GLY A 49 1.61 -10.78 18.31
C GLY A 49 2.08 -9.40 17.83
N LYS A 50 3.25 -9.33 17.16
CA LYS A 50 3.82 -8.07 16.65
C LYS A 50 2.88 -7.29 15.73
N THR A 51 2.18 -7.97 14.82
CA THR A 51 1.21 -7.32 13.93
C THR A 51 0.11 -6.62 14.73
N PHE A 52 -0.39 -7.27 15.78
CA PHE A 52 -1.43 -6.71 16.66
C PHE A 52 -0.93 -5.47 17.43
N THR A 53 0.29 -5.52 17.96
CA THR A 53 0.96 -4.35 18.57
C THR A 53 1.04 -3.18 17.58
N ILE A 54 1.53 -3.43 16.36
CA ILE A 54 1.68 -2.39 15.33
C ILE A 54 0.32 -1.86 14.86
N ALA A 55 -0.71 -2.71 14.75
CA ALA A 55 -2.06 -2.29 14.41
C ALA A 55 -2.63 -1.30 15.44
N HIS A 56 -2.44 -1.56 16.73
CA HIS A 56 -2.79 -0.59 17.77
C HIS A 56 -2.03 0.74 17.64
N VAL A 57 -0.73 0.69 17.31
CA VAL A 57 0.06 1.91 17.06
C VAL A 57 -0.51 2.70 15.87
N ILE A 58 -0.80 2.03 14.75
CA ILE A 58 -1.41 2.67 13.56
C ILE A 58 -2.74 3.34 13.93
N GLN A 59 -3.61 2.65 14.67
CA GLN A 59 -4.87 3.23 15.16
C GLN A 59 -4.62 4.44 16.05
N ASN A 60 -3.63 4.43 16.93
CA ASN A 60 -3.42 5.56 17.84
C ASN A 60 -2.88 6.80 17.10
N VAL A 61 -1.96 6.60 16.14
CA VAL A 61 -1.27 7.73 15.47
C VAL A 61 -2.03 8.29 14.28
N GLN A 62 -2.97 7.54 13.71
CA GLN A 62 -3.86 7.99 12.62
C GLN A 62 -3.09 8.52 11.39
N LYS A 63 -2.04 7.80 10.96
CA LYS A 63 -1.19 8.15 9.80
C LYS A 63 -1.23 7.06 8.72
N PRO A 64 -1.34 7.41 7.43
CA PRO A 64 -1.14 6.45 6.36
C PRO A 64 0.20 5.72 6.55
N THR A 65 0.19 4.39 6.45
CA THR A 65 1.30 3.55 6.88
C THR A 65 1.76 2.61 5.76
N LEU A 66 3.07 2.56 5.52
CA LEU A 66 3.70 1.58 4.63
C LEU A 66 4.36 0.49 5.48
N VAL A 67 3.94 -0.76 5.29
CA VAL A 67 4.54 -1.95 5.91
C VAL A 67 5.37 -2.66 4.85
N ILE A 68 6.69 -2.74 5.06
CA ILE A 68 7.60 -3.38 4.11
C ILE A 68 7.98 -4.78 4.62
N ALA A 69 7.78 -5.79 3.77
CA ALA A 69 8.20 -7.17 4.02
C ALA A 69 9.21 -7.65 2.98
N HIS A 70 10.11 -8.55 3.39
CA HIS A 70 11.23 -8.97 2.56
C HIS A 70 10.88 -10.05 1.52
N ASN A 71 9.66 -10.61 1.57
CA ASN A 71 9.22 -11.65 0.63
C ASN A 71 7.70 -11.61 0.41
N LYS A 72 7.23 -12.13 -0.74
CA LYS A 72 5.81 -12.11 -1.13
C LYS A 72 4.91 -12.86 -0.13
N THR A 73 5.35 -14.00 0.41
CA THR A 73 4.58 -14.82 1.35
C THR A 73 4.25 -14.07 2.65
N LEU A 74 5.26 -13.46 3.29
CA LEU A 74 5.06 -12.66 4.49
C LEU A 74 4.26 -11.38 4.18
N THR A 75 4.44 -10.79 3.00
CA THR A 75 3.64 -9.64 2.57
C THR A 75 2.15 -10.01 2.51
N ALA A 76 1.82 -11.16 1.93
CA ALA A 76 0.44 -11.65 1.83
C ALA A 76 -0.14 -11.98 3.21
N GLN A 77 0.64 -12.59 4.10
CA GLN A 77 0.23 -12.85 5.49
C GLN A 77 -0.13 -11.55 6.23
N LEU A 78 0.77 -10.56 6.21
CA LEU A 78 0.55 -9.26 6.85
C LEU A 78 -0.62 -8.50 6.23
N TYR A 79 -0.79 -8.58 4.91
CA TYR A 79 -1.94 -8.01 4.21
C TYR A 79 -3.26 -8.59 4.74
N ASN A 80 -3.37 -9.91 4.84
CA ASN A 80 -4.57 -10.57 5.33
C ASN A 80 -4.83 -10.24 6.81
N GLU A 81 -3.81 -10.33 7.67
CA GLU A 81 -3.93 -9.97 9.09
C GLU A 81 -4.40 -8.53 9.28
N LEU A 82 -3.81 -7.58 8.56
CA LEU A 82 -4.18 -6.16 8.67
C LEU A 82 -5.56 -5.88 8.07
N LYS A 83 -5.95 -6.59 7.01
CA LYS A 83 -7.29 -6.48 6.42
C LYS A 83 -8.38 -6.99 7.36
N GLU A 84 -8.11 -8.06 8.11
CA GLU A 84 -9.01 -8.55 9.17
C GLU A 84 -9.10 -7.56 10.34
N LEU A 85 -7.98 -6.94 10.72
CA LEU A 85 -7.91 -5.98 11.82
C LEU A 85 -8.51 -4.61 11.46
N PHE A 86 -8.50 -4.22 10.19
CA PHE A 86 -9.02 -2.93 9.70
C PHE A 86 -10.04 -3.12 8.56
N PRO A 87 -11.19 -3.78 8.81
CA PRO A 87 -12.14 -4.14 7.76
C PRO A 87 -12.87 -2.92 7.16
N HIS A 88 -12.79 -1.77 7.81
CA HIS A 88 -13.43 -0.52 7.39
C HIS A 88 -12.43 0.48 6.76
N ASN A 89 -11.14 0.15 6.72
CA ASN A 89 -10.10 1.02 6.17
C ASN A 89 -9.48 0.45 4.89
N ALA A 90 -8.71 1.28 4.17
CA ALA A 90 -8.06 0.88 2.92
C ALA A 90 -6.76 0.12 3.19
N VAL A 91 -6.85 -1.21 3.30
CA VAL A 91 -5.68 -2.09 3.34
C VAL A 91 -5.38 -2.59 1.93
N HIS A 92 -4.19 -2.26 1.42
CA HIS A 92 -3.75 -2.55 0.06
C HIS A 92 -2.48 -3.40 0.01
N TYR A 93 -2.32 -4.10 -1.11
CA TYR A 93 -1.21 -5.01 -1.38
C TYR A 93 -0.37 -4.46 -2.54
N PHE A 94 0.96 -4.35 -2.34
CA PHE A 94 1.85 -3.75 -3.33
C PHE A 94 3.14 -4.55 -3.52
N VAL A 95 3.13 -5.46 -4.49
CA VAL A 95 4.30 -6.29 -4.83
C VAL A 95 4.59 -6.24 -6.32
N SER A 96 5.69 -6.87 -6.76
CA SER A 96 5.95 -7.07 -8.18
C SER A 96 4.78 -7.83 -8.82
N TYR A 97 4.24 -7.23 -9.88
CA TYR A 97 3.18 -7.78 -10.71
C TYR A 97 3.71 -8.78 -11.74
N TYR A 98 5.01 -9.09 -11.73
CA TYR A 98 5.56 -10.18 -12.52
C TYR A 98 5.43 -11.51 -11.77
N ASP A 99 4.83 -12.49 -12.42
CA ASP A 99 4.86 -13.90 -12.00
C ASP A 99 6.19 -14.54 -12.39
N TYR A 100 6.70 -14.18 -13.57
CA TYR A 100 8.04 -14.53 -14.05
C TYR A 100 8.72 -13.27 -14.60
N TYR A 101 10.01 -13.11 -14.30
CA TYR A 101 10.80 -12.00 -14.80
C TYR A 101 12.26 -12.42 -15.00
N GLN A 102 12.70 -12.32 -16.25
CA GLN A 102 14.10 -12.42 -16.65
C GLN A 102 14.56 -11.02 -17.09
N PRO A 103 15.53 -10.42 -16.39
CA PRO A 103 16.11 -9.15 -16.84
C PRO A 103 16.89 -9.37 -18.14
N GLU A 104 16.93 -8.32 -18.96
CA GLU A 104 17.89 -8.23 -20.05
C GLU A 104 19.30 -8.20 -19.47
N ALA A 105 20.18 -9.04 -20.01
CA ALA A 105 21.56 -9.11 -19.55
C ALA A 105 22.50 -9.53 -20.69
N TYR A 106 23.75 -9.15 -20.57
CA TYR A 106 24.82 -9.64 -21.43
C TYR A 106 25.89 -10.28 -20.55
N ILE A 107 26.29 -11.51 -20.90
CA ILE A 107 27.30 -12.31 -20.19
C ILE A 107 28.59 -12.29 -21.03
N PRO A 108 29.61 -11.49 -20.65
CA PRO A 108 30.82 -11.33 -21.45
C PRO A 108 31.64 -12.61 -21.59
N GLU A 109 31.68 -13.45 -20.55
CA GLU A 109 32.49 -14.67 -20.53
C GLU A 109 32.08 -15.69 -21.60
N THR A 110 30.79 -15.69 -21.95
CA THR A 110 30.21 -16.61 -22.94
C THR A 110 29.71 -15.90 -24.19
N ASP A 111 29.97 -14.59 -24.31
CA ASP A 111 29.45 -13.74 -25.41
C ASP A 111 27.95 -13.97 -25.64
N THR A 112 27.19 -14.02 -24.54
CA THR A 112 25.76 -14.40 -24.59
C THR A 112 24.89 -13.22 -24.20
N TYR A 113 24.01 -12.84 -25.11
CA TYR A 113 22.92 -11.90 -24.83
C TYR A 113 21.68 -12.67 -24.38
N ILE A 114 21.10 -12.24 -23.26
CA ILE A 114 19.88 -12.75 -22.66
C ILE A 114 18.81 -11.68 -22.85
N GLU A 115 17.80 -11.99 -23.66
CA GLU A 115 16.65 -11.13 -23.87
C GLU A 115 15.78 -11.02 -22.61
N LYS A 116 15.15 -9.86 -22.46
CA LYS A 116 14.11 -9.66 -21.46
C LYS A 116 12.92 -10.56 -21.79
N ASP A 117 12.49 -11.34 -20.80
CA ASP A 117 11.25 -12.11 -20.87
C ASP A 117 10.49 -11.94 -19.54
N ALA A 118 9.17 -11.81 -19.60
CA ALA A 118 8.36 -11.57 -18.43
C ALA A 118 6.91 -11.99 -18.62
N SER A 119 6.29 -12.44 -17.54
CA SER A 119 4.86 -12.72 -17.46
C SER A 119 4.22 -11.85 -16.37
N ILE A 120 3.15 -11.15 -16.74
CA ILE A 120 2.43 -10.21 -15.87
C ILE A 120 1.20 -10.90 -15.26
N ASN A 121 1.00 -10.65 -13.97
CA ASN A 121 -0.20 -11.01 -13.24
C ASN A 121 -1.15 -9.81 -13.16
N GLU A 122 -2.25 -9.87 -13.91
CA GLU A 122 -3.25 -8.80 -14.00
C GLU A 122 -3.93 -8.51 -12.65
N GLU A 123 -4.08 -9.50 -11.78
CA GLU A 123 -4.69 -9.30 -10.46
C GLU A 123 -3.78 -8.47 -9.56
N ILE A 124 -2.48 -8.78 -9.55
CA ILE A 124 -1.50 -7.98 -8.79
C ILE A 124 -1.40 -6.57 -9.36
N ASP A 125 -1.45 -6.42 -10.68
CA ASP A 125 -1.43 -5.09 -11.30
C ASP A 125 -2.64 -4.24 -10.89
N ARG A 126 -3.84 -4.83 -10.91
CA ARG A 126 -5.06 -4.20 -10.38
C ARG A 126 -4.92 -3.79 -8.91
N LEU A 127 -4.32 -4.64 -8.08
CA LEU A 127 -4.08 -4.33 -6.66
C LEU A 127 -3.09 -3.17 -6.47
N ARG A 128 -2.06 -3.08 -7.32
CA ARG A 128 -1.12 -1.95 -7.32
C ARG A 128 -1.81 -0.64 -7.69
N HIS A 129 -2.65 -0.66 -8.73
CA HIS A 129 -3.46 0.50 -9.11
C HIS A 129 -4.41 0.93 -7.98
N ALA A 130 -5.07 -0.03 -7.33
CA ALA A 130 -5.92 0.26 -6.18
C ALA A 130 -5.14 0.93 -5.03
N ALA A 131 -3.90 0.48 -4.77
CA ALA A 131 -3.04 1.06 -3.74
C ALA A 131 -2.66 2.52 -4.04
N THR A 132 -2.28 2.83 -5.28
CA THR A 132 -1.91 4.20 -5.68
C THR A 132 -3.10 5.14 -5.70
N SER A 133 -4.26 4.69 -6.20
CA SER A 133 -5.48 5.50 -6.19
C SER A 133 -5.96 5.80 -4.78
N ALA A 134 -5.91 4.81 -3.86
CA ALA A 134 -6.34 5.01 -2.49
C ALA A 134 -5.56 6.12 -1.76
N LEU A 135 -4.25 6.27 -2.05
CA LEU A 135 -3.44 7.35 -1.48
C LEU A 135 -3.87 8.76 -1.94
N LEU A 136 -4.52 8.86 -3.10
CA LEU A 136 -5.07 10.13 -3.62
C LEU A 136 -6.46 10.43 -3.06
N GLU A 137 -7.23 9.41 -2.72
CA GLU A 137 -8.64 9.55 -2.35
C GLU A 137 -8.88 9.65 -0.83
N ARG A 138 -8.04 9.02 0.00
CA ARG A 138 -8.26 8.88 1.46
C ARG A 138 -6.96 8.83 2.25
N ARG A 139 -7.05 8.98 3.58
CA ARG A 139 -5.88 9.05 4.49
C ARG A 139 -5.65 7.81 5.36
N ASP A 140 -6.67 7.02 5.61
CA ASP A 140 -6.59 5.77 6.35
C ASP A 140 -6.21 4.60 5.44
N VAL A 141 -5.02 4.73 4.85
CA VAL A 141 -4.44 3.75 3.94
C VAL A 141 -3.29 3.02 4.63
N ILE A 142 -3.34 1.69 4.61
CA ILE A 142 -2.21 0.82 4.94
C ILE A 142 -1.79 0.10 3.66
N ILE A 143 -0.54 0.29 3.24
CA ILE A 143 0.03 -0.45 2.12
C ILE A 143 0.99 -1.50 2.68
N VAL A 144 0.73 -2.77 2.38
CA VAL A 144 1.66 -3.86 2.69
C VAL A 144 2.42 -4.19 1.40
N ALA A 145 3.73 -3.93 1.41
CA ALA A 145 4.55 -3.94 0.22
C ALA A 145 5.79 -4.83 0.33
N SER A 146 6.25 -5.31 -0.82
CA SER A 146 7.64 -5.79 -0.95
C SER A 146 8.59 -4.63 -1.25
N VAL A 147 9.86 -4.93 -1.52
CA VAL A 147 10.82 -3.96 -2.08
C VAL A 147 10.37 -3.33 -3.40
N SER A 148 9.27 -3.79 -4.02
CA SER A 148 8.69 -3.09 -5.16
C SER A 148 8.34 -1.62 -4.85
N CYS A 149 8.12 -1.24 -3.59
CA CYS A 149 7.80 0.15 -3.21
C CYS A 149 8.97 1.14 -3.38
N ILE A 150 10.19 0.68 -3.62
CA ILE A 150 11.35 1.53 -3.91
C ILE A 150 11.73 1.55 -5.40
N TYR A 151 10.98 0.85 -6.25
CA TYR A 151 11.16 0.89 -7.71
C TYR A 151 10.36 2.05 -8.32
N GLY A 152 10.83 2.52 -9.48
CA GLY A 152 10.24 3.65 -10.18
C GLY A 152 8.76 3.45 -10.50
N LEU A 153 7.97 4.48 -10.17
CA LEU A 153 6.60 4.69 -10.60
C LEU A 153 6.54 6.03 -11.35
N GLY A 154 5.49 6.24 -12.15
CA GLY A 154 5.21 7.57 -12.70
C GLY A 154 5.02 8.61 -11.58
N SER A 155 5.19 9.90 -11.91
CA SER A 155 5.02 10.95 -10.89
C SER A 155 3.58 10.97 -10.35
N PRO A 156 3.37 11.22 -9.04
CA PRO A 156 2.03 11.35 -8.47
C PRO A 156 1.19 12.41 -9.18
N GLU A 157 1.81 13.50 -9.63
CA GLU A 157 1.16 14.58 -10.36
C GLU A 157 0.65 14.12 -11.73
N THR A 158 1.46 13.33 -12.46
CA THR A 158 1.04 12.70 -13.72
C THR A 158 -0.12 11.73 -13.48
N TYR A 159 -0.03 10.90 -12.44
CA TYR A 159 -1.07 9.91 -12.13
C TYR A 159 -2.40 10.59 -11.76
N ALA A 160 -2.35 11.64 -10.93
CA ALA A 160 -3.53 12.43 -10.60
C ALA A 160 -4.12 13.17 -11.82
N GLY A 161 -3.26 13.62 -12.74
CA GLY A 161 -3.68 14.22 -14.01
C GLY A 161 -4.32 13.25 -15.00
N MET A 162 -4.08 11.95 -14.84
CA MET A 162 -4.71 10.86 -15.60
C MET A 162 -5.94 10.30 -14.86
N SER A 163 -6.74 11.16 -14.22
CA SER A 163 -7.99 10.79 -13.57
C SER A 163 -9.18 11.53 -14.18
N LEU A 164 -10.25 10.81 -14.47
CA LEU A 164 -11.52 11.37 -14.92
C LEU A 164 -12.52 11.33 -13.77
N VAL A 165 -13.02 12.50 -13.35
CA VAL A 165 -13.99 12.63 -12.25
C VAL A 165 -15.37 12.92 -12.82
N LEU A 166 -16.30 11.97 -12.65
CA LEU A 166 -17.70 12.10 -13.02
C LEU A 166 -18.58 12.20 -11.77
N GLU A 167 -19.46 13.20 -11.72
CA GLU A 167 -20.37 13.48 -10.62
C GLU A 167 -21.83 13.37 -11.10
N VAL A 168 -22.67 12.70 -10.32
CA VAL A 168 -24.10 12.58 -10.61
C VAL A 168 -24.74 13.98 -10.65
N GLY A 169 -25.49 14.26 -11.72
CA GLY A 169 -26.20 15.52 -11.90
C GLY A 169 -25.39 16.62 -12.61
N ARG A 170 -24.15 16.34 -13.02
CA ARG A 170 -23.43 17.18 -13.99
C ARG A 170 -23.63 16.67 -15.41
N GLU A 171 -23.75 17.62 -16.34
CA GLU A 171 -23.69 17.33 -17.78
C GLU A 171 -22.22 17.27 -18.23
N TYR A 172 -21.92 16.29 -19.08
CA TYR A 172 -20.61 16.06 -19.65
C TYR A 172 -20.76 15.88 -21.16
N ASP A 173 -19.82 16.43 -21.92
CA ASP A 173 -19.71 16.12 -23.35
C ASP A 173 -19.16 14.70 -23.50
N LEU A 174 -19.91 13.85 -24.20
CA LEU A 174 -19.54 12.45 -24.41
C LEU A 174 -18.23 12.32 -25.20
N ASP A 175 -18.00 13.18 -26.19
CA ASP A 175 -16.79 13.14 -27.02
C ASP A 175 -15.56 13.58 -26.23
N GLU A 176 -15.73 14.53 -25.31
CA GLU A 176 -14.68 14.94 -24.38
C GLU A 176 -14.32 13.81 -23.41
N VAL A 177 -15.34 13.14 -22.83
CA VAL A 177 -15.16 11.99 -21.94
C VAL A 177 -14.44 10.84 -22.67
N LEU A 178 -14.87 10.51 -23.88
CA LEU A 178 -14.24 9.46 -24.69
C LEU A 178 -12.78 9.79 -25.03
N ARG A 179 -12.48 11.04 -25.40
CA ARG A 179 -11.09 11.48 -25.60
C ARG A 179 -10.25 11.31 -24.34
N GLN A 180 -10.77 11.68 -23.18
CA GLN A 180 -10.03 11.53 -21.93
C GLN A 180 -9.77 10.06 -21.59
N LEU A 181 -10.74 9.16 -21.80
CA LEU A 181 -10.54 7.72 -21.62
C LEU A 181 -9.41 7.18 -22.50
N VAL A 182 -9.38 7.55 -23.79
CA VAL A 182 -8.31 7.17 -24.71
C VAL A 182 -6.94 7.71 -24.26
N LEU A 183 -6.88 8.96 -23.77
CA LEU A 183 -5.64 9.54 -23.24
C LEU A 183 -5.15 8.81 -21.96
N MET A 184 -6.06 8.24 -21.17
CA MET A 184 -5.76 7.44 -19.99
C MET A 184 -5.45 5.96 -20.30
N GLN A 185 -5.37 5.57 -21.58
CA GLN A 185 -5.10 4.20 -22.05
C GLN A 185 -6.20 3.17 -21.73
N TYR A 186 -7.47 3.61 -21.69
CA TYR A 186 -8.65 2.75 -21.65
C TYR A 186 -9.20 2.44 -23.04
#